data_AF-A0A7S2LXS0-F1
#
_entry.id   AF-A0A7S2LXS0-F1
#
_cell.length_a   1.000
_cell.length_b   1.000
_cell.length_c   1.000
_cell.angle_alpha   90.00
_cell.angle_beta   90.00
_cell.angle_gamma   90.00
#
_symmetry.space_group_name_H-M   'P 1'
#
loop_
_entity.id
_entity.type
_entity.pdbx_description
1 polymer ?
#
loop_
_entity_poly.entity_id
_entity_poly.type
_entity_poly.pdbx_seq_one_letter_code
_entity_poly.pdbx_strand_id
1 'polypeptide(L)'
;YHAFGEANNQKDPTECLLASAKSPFVEERLGAYNVLRAMASRGCCVRMLLLYKGEDGNSIFVEWLLNQDNEFTNEGRQAKYNIVQSLLADDNNIEGLISTKAFREMQLWMKRGPAHTTTVPWDLATE
;
A
#
# COMPACT_ATOMS: atom_id res chain seq x y z
N TYR A 1 8.00 -2.38 -18.85
CA TYR A 1 8.45 -2.21 -17.46
C TYR A 1 9.87 -2.72 -17.19
N HIS A 2 10.54 -3.42 -18.10
CA HIS A 2 11.93 -3.89 -17.90
C HIS A 2 13.00 -2.80 -17.79
N ALA A 3 12.81 -1.63 -18.43
CA ALA A 3 13.83 -0.57 -18.51
C ALA A 3 14.27 0.02 -17.15
N PHE A 4 13.38 0.06 -16.14
CA PHE A 4 13.75 0.59 -14.81
C PHE A 4 14.46 -0.45 -13.92
N GLY A 5 14.17 -1.74 -14.11
CA GLY A 5 14.86 -2.81 -13.39
C GLY A 5 16.30 -2.98 -13.86
N GLU A 6 16.55 -2.86 -15.17
CA GLU A 6 17.91 -2.97 -15.74
C GLU A 6 18.87 -1.89 -15.23
N ALA A 7 18.38 -0.66 -14.99
CA ALA A 7 19.17 0.43 -14.42
C ALA A 7 19.46 0.26 -12.92
N ASN A 8 18.65 -0.52 -12.19
CA ASN A 8 18.74 -0.74 -10.75
C ASN A 8 19.28 -2.13 -10.40
N ASN A 9 20.25 -2.64 -11.16
CA ASN A 9 20.89 -3.93 -10.90
C ASN A 9 19.86 -5.10 -10.86
N GLN A 10 18.88 -5.06 -11.77
CA GLN A 10 17.75 -6.00 -11.90
C GLN A 10 16.72 -5.95 -10.76
N LYS A 11 16.81 -4.98 -9.84
CA LYS A 11 15.81 -4.81 -8.77
C LYS A 11 14.72 -3.84 -9.18
N ASP A 12 13.47 -4.21 -8.92
CA ASP A 12 12.34 -3.30 -9.14
C ASP A 12 12.44 -2.15 -8.13
N PRO A 13 12.43 -0.88 -8.56
CA PRO A 13 12.47 0.25 -7.61
C PRO A 13 11.32 0.23 -6.59
N THR A 14 10.18 -0.36 -6.94
CA THR A 14 9.03 -0.57 -6.04
C THR A 14 9.38 -1.55 -4.92
N GLU A 15 10.16 -2.59 -5.21
CA GLU A 15 10.63 -3.56 -4.23
C GLU A 15 11.53 -2.91 -3.19
N CYS A 16 12.52 -2.11 -3.62
CA CYS A 16 13.40 -1.38 -2.72
C CYS A 16 12.61 -0.43 -1.81
N LEU A 17 11.65 0.30 -2.37
CA LEU A 17 10.83 1.23 -1.60
C LEU A 17 9.91 0.49 -0.60
N LEU A 18 9.34 -0.65 -1.00
CA LEU A 18 8.56 -1.51 -0.12
C LEU A 18 9.42 -2.12 0.99
N ALA A 19 10.69 -2.44 0.73
CA ALA A 19 11.61 -2.91 1.76
C ALA A 19 11.84 -1.84 2.83
N SER A 20 12.10 -0.59 2.43
CA SER A 20 12.23 0.54 3.37
C SER A 20 10.91 0.83 4.11
N ALA A 21 9.77 0.69 3.45
CA ALA A 21 8.44 0.80 4.05
C ALA A 21 8.14 -0.28 5.11
N LYS A 22 8.90 -1.39 5.11
CA LYS A 22 8.85 -2.50 6.07
C LYS A 22 10.00 -2.48 7.08
N SER A 23 10.85 -1.45 7.05
CA SER A 23 11.99 -1.33 7.97
C SER A 23 11.55 -1.34 9.44
N PRO A 24 12.34 -1.91 10.38
CA PRO A 24 12.04 -1.77 11.80
C PRO A 24 12.19 -0.32 12.30
N PHE A 25 12.95 0.52 11.60
CA PHE A 25 13.18 1.92 11.96
C PHE A 25 12.02 2.80 11.52
N VAL A 26 11.43 3.52 12.47
CA VAL A 26 10.22 4.33 12.25
C VAL A 26 10.48 5.44 11.24
N GLU A 27 11.61 6.13 11.34
CA GLU A 27 12.00 7.24 10.48
C GLU A 27 12.16 6.80 9.03
N GLU A 28 12.76 5.62 8.81
CA GLU A 28 12.89 5.04 7.47
C GLU A 28 11.53 4.67 6.88
N ARG A 29 10.67 3.99 7.67
CA ARG A 29 9.31 3.66 7.23
C ARG A 29 8.50 4.90 6.86
N LEU A 30 8.49 5.91 7.73
CA LEU A 30 7.76 7.16 7.49
C LEU A 30 8.32 7.90 6.27
N GLY A 31 9.64 7.90 6.08
CA GLY A 31 10.28 8.41 4.87
C GLY A 31 9.79 7.70 3.62
N ALA A 32 9.75 6.36 3.64
CA ALA A 32 9.23 5.55 2.55
C ALA A 32 7.73 5.81 2.30
N TYR A 33 6.93 5.98 3.35
CA TYR A 33 5.49 6.28 3.23
C TYR A 33 5.24 7.63 2.55
N ASN A 34 6.08 8.64 2.83
CA ASN A 34 5.99 9.93 2.15
C ASN A 34 6.27 9.81 0.64
N VAL A 35 7.26 9.01 0.26
CA VAL A 35 7.56 8.73 -1.16
C VAL A 35 6.42 7.95 -1.82
N LEU A 36 5.91 6.91 -1.17
CA LEU A 36 4.76 6.13 -1.65
C LEU A 36 3.51 6.99 -1.81
N ARG A 37 3.24 7.91 -0.89
CA ARG A 37 2.15 8.88 -1.00
C ARG A 37 2.35 9.81 -2.21
N ALA A 38 3.57 10.31 -2.42
CA ALA A 38 3.88 11.16 -3.56
C ALA A 38 3.67 10.42 -4.90
N MET A 39 4.05 9.13 -4.96
CA MET A 39 3.79 8.26 -6.10
C MET A 39 2.29 7.99 -6.28
N ALA A 40 1.57 7.70 -5.20
CA ALA A 40 0.12 7.49 -5.23
C ALA A 40 -0.66 8.74 -5.65
N SER A 41 -0.08 9.93 -5.46
CA SER A 41 -0.68 11.21 -5.88
C SER A 41 -0.40 11.55 -7.34
N ARG A 42 0.35 10.71 -8.07
CA ARG A 42 0.70 10.93 -9.48
C ARG A 42 0.23 9.74 -10.31
N GLY A 43 -0.79 9.93 -11.15
CA GLY A 43 -1.40 8.84 -11.93
C GLY A 43 -0.42 8.00 -12.76
N CYS A 44 0.69 8.58 -13.24
CA CYS A 44 1.74 7.82 -13.95
C CYS A 44 2.50 6.83 -13.05
N CYS A 45 2.66 7.13 -11.77
CA CYS A 45 3.34 6.28 -10.79
C CYS A 45 2.37 5.28 -10.12
N VAL A 46 1.07 5.57 -10.08
CA VAL A 46 0.06 4.68 -9.50
C VAL A 46 0.08 3.30 -10.16
N ARG A 47 0.11 3.24 -11.50
CA ARG A 47 0.18 1.94 -12.20
C ARG A 47 1.44 1.15 -11.83
N MET A 48 2.57 1.82 -11.61
CA MET A 48 3.80 1.14 -11.17
C MET A 48 3.61 0.46 -9.81
N LEU A 49 2.95 1.14 -8.86
CA LEU A 49 2.64 0.57 -7.54
C LEU A 49 1.65 -0.60 -7.64
N LEU A 50 0.57 -0.43 -8.40
CA LEU A 50 -0.51 -1.42 -8.46
C LEU A 50 -0.14 -2.67 -9.27
N LEU A 51 0.72 -2.54 -10.27
CA LEU A 51 1.17 -3.66 -11.12
C LEU A 51 2.37 -4.42 -10.54
N TYR A 52 2.90 -4.00 -9.39
CA TYR A 52 3.89 -4.78 -8.66
C TYR A 52 3.23 -6.03 -8.05
N LYS A 53 3.29 -7.13 -8.80
CA LYS A 53 2.59 -8.38 -8.52
C LYS A 53 3.49 -9.43 -7.88
N GLY A 54 2.90 -10.22 -6.98
CA GLY A 54 3.53 -11.40 -6.39
C GLY A 54 3.32 -12.65 -7.23
N GLU A 55 3.81 -13.79 -6.72
CA GLU A 55 3.71 -15.09 -7.38
C GLU A 55 2.26 -15.55 -7.58
N ASP A 56 1.36 -15.09 -6.72
CA ASP A 56 -0.08 -15.35 -6.76
C ASP A 56 -0.84 -14.42 -7.74
N GLY A 57 -0.15 -13.48 -8.38
CA GLY A 57 -0.71 -12.52 -9.33
C GLY A 57 -1.45 -11.34 -8.68
N ASN A 58 -1.50 -11.27 -7.34
CA ASN A 58 -2.05 -10.15 -6.59
C ASN A 58 -1.03 -9.03 -6.43
N SER A 59 -1.51 -7.81 -6.16
CA SER A 59 -0.64 -6.66 -5.93
C SER A 59 -0.05 -6.70 -4.52
N ILE A 60 1.26 -6.99 -4.42
CA ILE A 60 1.99 -7.05 -3.15
C ILE A 60 1.87 -5.73 -2.39
N PHE A 61 1.93 -4.61 -3.12
CA PHE A 61 1.81 -3.28 -2.54
C PHE A 61 0.46 -3.08 -1.87
N VAL A 62 -0.64 -3.47 -2.55
CA VAL A 62 -2.00 -3.30 -2.03
C VAL A 62 -2.24 -4.18 -0.80
N GLU A 63 -1.80 -5.43 -0.84
CA GLU A 63 -1.91 -6.35 0.29
C GLU A 63 -1.16 -5.83 1.52
N TRP A 64 0.08 -5.39 1.31
CA TRP A 64 0.88 -4.77 2.37
C TRP A 64 0.23 -3.49 2.92
N LEU A 65 -0.33 -2.65 2.03
CA LEU A 65 -0.97 -1.39 2.40
C LEU A 65 -2.22 -1.63 3.25
N LEU A 66 -3.07 -2.59 2.86
CA LEU A 66 -4.33 -2.87 3.55
C LEU A 66 -4.14 -3.62 4.88
N ASN A 67 -3.05 -4.38 5.03
CA ASN A 67 -2.73 -5.05 6.29
C ASN A 67 -2.36 -4.01 7.39
N GLN A 68 -3.24 -3.87 8.38
CA GLN A 68 -3.09 -2.92 9.50
C GLN A 68 -2.08 -3.38 10.54
N ASP A 69 -1.85 -4.68 10.66
CA ASP A 69 -0.92 -5.26 11.65
C ASP A 69 0.54 -4.91 11.34
N ASN A 70 0.80 -4.41 10.14
CA ASN A 70 2.12 -3.95 9.72
C ASN A 70 2.53 -2.61 10.34
N GLU A 71 1.63 -1.88 11.04
CA GLU A 71 1.97 -0.57 11.60
C GLU A 71 1.40 -0.32 13.00
N PHE A 72 2.33 -0.14 13.95
CA PHE A 72 2.04 -0.02 15.37
C PHE A 72 1.93 1.45 15.82
N THR A 73 2.54 2.37 15.07
CA THR A 73 2.56 3.81 15.40
C THR A 73 1.33 4.53 14.87
N ASN A 74 0.91 5.59 15.57
CA ASN A 74 -0.22 6.42 15.12
C ASN A 74 0.15 7.19 13.84
N GLU A 75 1.39 7.67 13.79
CA GLU A 75 1.98 8.39 12.67
C GLU A 75 2.02 7.52 11.42
N GLY A 76 2.45 6.27 11.56
CA GLY A 76 2.48 5.32 10.47
C GLY A 76 1.08 4.95 9.98
N ARG A 77 0.12 4.71 10.89
CA ARG A 77 -1.29 4.49 10.52
C ARG A 77 -1.87 5.68 9.74
N GLN A 78 -1.61 6.90 10.21
CA GLN A 78 -2.02 8.12 9.51
C GLN A 78 -1.35 8.24 8.14
N ALA A 79 -0.07 7.90 8.03
CA ALA A 79 0.66 7.96 6.78
C ALA A 79 0.14 6.91 5.76
N LYS A 80 -0.16 5.67 6.17
CA LYS A 80 -0.81 4.68 5.29
C LYS A 80 -2.20 5.13 4.85
N TYR A 81 -2.98 5.69 5.77
CA TYR A 81 -4.27 6.30 5.43
C TYR A 81 -4.13 7.38 4.36
N ASN A 82 -3.13 8.25 4.47
CA ASN A 82 -2.87 9.29 3.47
C ASN A 82 -2.48 8.70 2.10
N ILE A 83 -1.80 7.55 2.06
CA ILE A 83 -1.52 6.83 0.81
C ILE A 83 -2.82 6.34 0.16
N VAL A 84 -3.72 5.73 0.95
CA VAL A 84 -5.03 5.27 0.47
C VAL A 84 -5.88 6.42 -0.04
N GLN A 85 -5.89 7.54 0.68
CA GLN A 85 -6.56 8.77 0.25
C GLN A 85 -6.01 9.25 -1.09
N SER A 86 -4.68 9.28 -1.26
CA SER A 86 -4.05 9.64 -2.53
C SER A 86 -4.45 8.67 -3.65
N LEU A 87 -4.46 7.35 -3.40
CA LEU A 87 -4.84 6.34 -4.40
C LEU A 87 -6.29 6.50 -4.87
N LEU A 88 -7.20 6.82 -3.95
CA LEU A 88 -8.64 6.99 -4.23
C LEU A 88 -9.00 8.39 -4.74
N ALA A 89 -8.02 9.27 -4.96
CA ALA A 89 -8.27 10.56 -5.62
C ALA A 89 -8.81 10.32 -7.04
N ASP A 90 -9.77 11.15 -7.45
CA ASP A 90 -10.55 10.98 -8.70
C ASP A 90 -9.64 10.85 -9.96
N ASP A 91 -8.49 11.52 -9.96
CA ASP A 91 -7.54 11.53 -11.08
C ASP A 91 -6.86 10.18 -11.37
N ASN A 92 -6.89 9.24 -10.42
CA ASN A 92 -6.12 7.99 -10.53
C ASN A 92 -6.88 6.84 -11.19
N ASN A 93 -8.22 6.88 -11.16
CA ASN A 93 -9.12 5.85 -11.70
C ASN A 93 -8.59 4.40 -11.53
N ILE A 94 -8.45 3.98 -10.27
CA ILE A 94 -7.87 2.66 -9.93
C ILE A 94 -8.89 1.51 -9.98
N GLU A 95 -10.16 1.82 -10.28
CA GLU A 95 -11.22 0.83 -10.38
C GLU A 95 -10.94 -0.13 -11.54
N GLY A 96 -10.86 -1.43 -11.25
CA GLY A 96 -10.50 -2.47 -12.22
C GLY A 96 -8.99 -2.72 -12.37
N LEU A 97 -8.11 -1.88 -11.80
CA LEU A 97 -6.67 -2.18 -11.71
C LEU A 97 -6.32 -3.10 -10.53
N ILE A 98 -7.19 -3.14 -9.52
CA ILE A 98 -7.05 -3.98 -8.34
C ILE A 98 -8.31 -4.83 -8.16
N SER A 99 -8.23 -5.85 -7.30
CA SER A 99 -9.38 -6.69 -7.00
C SER A 99 -10.53 -5.86 -6.40
N THR A 100 -11.78 -6.18 -6.75
CA THR A 100 -12.96 -5.50 -6.21
C THR A 100 -13.01 -5.56 -4.68
N LYS A 101 -12.48 -6.65 -4.09
CA LYS A 101 -12.34 -6.80 -2.63
C LYS A 101 -11.42 -5.72 -2.06
N ALA A 102 -10.21 -5.58 -2.59
CA ALA A 102 -9.25 -4.59 -2.11
C ALA A 102 -9.75 -3.16 -2.31
N PHE A 103 -10.40 -2.86 -3.43
CA PHE A 103 -10.99 -1.54 -3.67
C PHE A 103 -12.07 -1.18 -2.64
N ARG A 104 -12.98 -2.12 -2.34
CA ARG A 104 -14.01 -1.93 -1.30
C ARG A 104 -13.40 -1.74 0.08
N GLU A 105 -12.32 -2.46 0.39
CA GLU A 105 -11.60 -2.34 1.66
C GLU A 105 -10.95 -0.96 1.80
N MET A 106 -10.31 -0.43 0.74
CA MET A 106 -9.81 0.95 0.72
C MET A 106 -10.93 1.98 0.95
N GLN A 107 -12.08 1.83 0.29
CA GLN A 107 -13.23 2.73 0.49
C GLN A 107 -13.77 2.65 1.92
N LEU A 108 -13.80 1.47 2.51
CA LEU A 108 -14.24 1.27 3.89
C LEU A 108 -13.25 1.89 4.88
N TRP A 109 -11.95 1.77 4.60
CA TRP A 109 -10.90 2.46 5.36
C TRP A 109 -11.08 3.99 5.30
N MET A 110 -11.39 4.56 4.13
CA MET A 110 -11.67 6.00 4.02
C MET A 110 -12.81 6.47 4.92
N LYS A 111 -13.86 5.65 5.08
CA LYS A 111 -15.02 5.96 5.94
C LYS A 111 -14.72 5.83 7.44
N ARG A 112 -13.85 4.88 7.81
CA ARG A 112 -13.52 4.56 9.21
C ARG A 112 -12.32 5.33 9.75
N GLY A 113 -11.54 5.95 8.86
CA GLY A 113 -10.40 6.77 9.22
C GLY A 113 -9.12 5.97 9.51
N PRO A 114 -8.04 6.64 9.96
CA PRO A 114 -6.71 6.06 10.08
C PRO A 114 -6.59 4.95 11.14
N ALA A 115 -7.49 4.92 12.13
CA ALA A 115 -7.53 3.90 13.17
C ALA A 115 -8.42 2.70 12.81
N HIS A 116 -8.77 2.54 11.53
CA HIS A 116 -9.57 1.41 11.10
C HIS A 116 -8.82 0.09 11.31
N THR A 117 -9.37 -0.79 12.15
CA THR A 117 -8.92 -2.17 12.31
C THR A 117 -10.02 -3.13 11.88
N THR A 118 -9.64 -4.23 11.24
CA THR A 118 -10.54 -5.36 11.01
C THR A 118 -10.54 -6.23 12.26
N THR A 119 -11.63 -6.19 13.04
CA THR A 119 -11.77 -7.04 14.22
C THR A 119 -12.10 -8.46 13.77
N VAL A 120 -11.24 -9.43 14.09
CA VAL A 120 -11.59 -10.86 13.98
C VAL A 120 -12.41 -11.23 15.21
N PRO A 121 -13.66 -11.71 15.06
CA PRO A 121 -14.45 -12.23 16.17
C PRO A 121 -13.69 -13.35 16.89
N TRP A 122 -13.72 -13.33 18.22
CA TRP A 122 -12.96 -14.28 19.05
C TRP A 122 -13.29 -15.74 18.73
N ASP A 123 -14.54 -16.03 18.37
CA ASP A 123 -15.02 -17.36 18.01
C ASP A 123 -14.34 -17.97 16.77
N LEU A 124 -13.76 -17.14 15.89
CA LEU A 124 -13.02 -17.56 14.69
C LEU A 124 -11.50 -17.65 14.92
N ALA A 125 -11.00 -17.18 16.07
CA ALA A 125 -9.59 -17.16 16.39
C ALA A 125 -9.11 -18.41 17.14
N THR A 126 -10.05 -19.26 17.60
CA THR A 126 -9.78 -20.45 18.42
C THR A 126 -9.99 -21.79 17.69
N GLU A 127 -10.15 -21.80 16.36
CA GLU A 127 -10.12 -23.03 15.56
C GLU A 127 -8.71 -23.37 15.04
#